data_AF-A0A8S1IVY3-F1
#
_entry.id   AF-A0A8S1IVY3-F1
#
_cell.length_a   1.000
_cell.length_b   1.000
_cell.length_c   1.000
_cell.angle_alpha   90.00
_cell.angle_beta   90.00
_cell.angle_gamma   90.00
#
_symmetry.space_group_name_H-M   'P 1'
#
loop_
_entity.id
_entity.type
_entity.pdbx_description
1 polymer ?
#
loop_
_entity_poly.entity_id
_entity_poly.type
_entity_poly.pdbx_seq_one_letter_code
_entity_poly.pdbx_strand_id
1 'polypeptide(L)'
;MLTVFSCRSFIADDLRSVDRTKTPWLILSGHRPIYVSSTDDGPPDGHQYVSRLLRAALEDLLIEHKVDVTFWGHHHSYQRTCPMYNGSCVGFDDMGQALGPVHIVAGNAGAPLYMNEQFDTPDYFQNIIVEYGYLRVTADATQLHVHAMSNKYGSVMDSVTLRKSESWHRGGRVERGNGGKSETGRAQMNGGTVASFVGPADLKSGAVGADSPSESCIRPFLCTT
;
A
#
# COMPACT_ATOMS: atom_id res chain seq x y z
N MET A 1 -6.60 9.32 -19.66
CA MET A 1 -5.22 8.76 -19.63
C MET A 1 -4.25 9.67 -18.85
N LEU A 2 -4.31 11.01 -18.97
CA LEU A 2 -3.44 11.94 -18.21
C LEU A 2 -3.63 11.92 -16.67
N THR A 3 -4.84 11.70 -16.17
CA THR A 3 -5.16 11.77 -14.73
C THR A 3 -4.60 10.62 -13.90
N VAL A 4 -4.49 9.41 -14.47
CA VAL A 4 -3.91 8.24 -13.76
C VAL A 4 -2.40 8.38 -13.60
N PHE A 5 -1.70 8.89 -14.62
CA PHE A 5 -0.27 9.19 -14.52
C PHE A 5 0.00 10.27 -13.49
N SER A 6 -0.85 11.31 -13.43
CA SER A 6 -0.76 12.39 -12.44
C SER A 6 -0.90 11.89 -11.00
N CYS A 7 -1.90 11.04 -10.70
CA CYS A 7 -2.05 10.52 -9.35
C CYS A 7 -0.95 9.55 -8.94
N ARG A 8 -0.47 8.67 -9.83
CA ARG A 8 0.64 7.77 -9.49
C ARG A 8 1.93 8.55 -9.24
N SER A 9 2.24 9.55 -10.07
CA SER A 9 3.43 10.39 -9.85
C SER A 9 3.32 11.19 -8.56
N PHE A 10 2.15 11.74 -8.26
CA PHE A 10 1.91 12.43 -6.99
C PHE A 10 2.19 11.52 -5.79
N ILE A 11 1.65 10.30 -5.78
CA ILE A 11 1.88 9.34 -4.69
C ILE A 11 3.38 9.01 -4.59
N ALA A 12 4.06 8.80 -5.71
CA ALA A 12 5.48 8.49 -5.70
C ALA A 12 6.34 9.63 -5.15
N ASP A 13 6.04 10.87 -5.55
CA ASP A 13 6.77 12.05 -5.09
C ASP A 13 6.51 12.32 -3.60
N ASP A 14 5.27 12.15 -3.15
CA ASP A 14 4.91 12.32 -1.75
C ASP A 14 5.60 11.26 -0.86
N LEU A 15 5.52 9.97 -1.23
CA LEU A 15 6.22 8.89 -0.52
C LEU A 15 7.74 9.08 -0.47
N ARG A 16 8.34 9.62 -1.55
CA ARG A 16 9.78 9.94 -1.59
C ARG A 16 10.16 11.06 -0.64
N SER A 17 9.26 12.01 -0.38
CA SER A 17 9.54 13.19 0.44
C SER A 17 9.59 12.91 1.96
N VAL A 18 9.14 11.72 2.38
CA VAL A 18 8.98 11.37 3.80
C VAL A 18 10.33 11.14 4.49
N ASP A 19 10.62 11.95 5.50
CA ASP A 19 11.72 11.73 6.43
C ASP A 19 11.33 10.70 7.50
N ARG A 20 11.72 9.44 7.26
CA ARG A 20 11.41 8.30 8.15
C ARG A 20 12.16 8.33 9.48
N THR A 21 13.13 9.24 9.66
CA THR A 21 13.77 9.45 10.97
C THR A 21 12.86 10.23 11.91
N LYS A 22 11.97 11.06 11.36
CA LYS A 22 10.95 11.85 12.08
C LYS A 22 9.57 11.18 12.07
N THR A 23 9.23 10.53 10.97
CA THR A 23 7.92 9.87 10.75
C THR A 23 8.14 8.40 10.41
N PRO A 24 8.40 7.54 11.41
CA PRO A 24 8.82 6.17 11.17
C PRO A 24 7.75 5.35 10.44
N TRP A 25 6.48 5.58 10.76
CA TRP A 25 5.34 4.89 10.18
C TRP A 25 4.83 5.59 8.92
N LEU A 26 4.77 4.85 7.82
CA LEU A 26 4.24 5.30 6.55
C LEU A 26 2.97 4.54 6.23
N ILE A 27 1.85 5.25 6.25
CA ILE A 27 0.50 4.70 6.07
C ILE A 27 -0.09 5.29 4.80
N LEU A 28 -0.53 4.44 3.88
CA LEU A 28 -1.28 4.87 2.70
C LEU A 28 -2.77 4.55 2.87
N SER A 29 -3.64 5.49 2.55
CA SER A 29 -5.08 5.30 2.66
C SER A 29 -5.79 5.62 1.34
N GLY A 30 -6.68 4.73 0.90
CA GLY A 30 -7.47 4.95 -0.31
C GLY A 30 -8.88 4.36 -0.20
N HIS A 31 -9.76 4.72 -1.14
CA HIS A 31 -11.13 4.22 -1.07
C HIS A 31 -11.23 2.75 -1.51
N ARG A 32 -10.77 2.41 -2.72
CA ARG A 32 -10.86 1.05 -3.28
C ARG A 32 -9.61 0.23 -2.94
N PRO A 33 -9.76 -1.03 -2.48
CA PRO A 33 -8.66 -1.85 -1.98
C PRO A 33 -7.78 -2.48 -3.07
N ILE A 34 -6.49 -2.63 -2.76
CA ILE A 34 -5.48 -3.38 -3.56
C ILE A 34 -5.61 -4.90 -3.34
N TYR A 35 -6.08 -5.32 -2.16
CA TYR A 35 -6.40 -6.70 -1.83
C TYR A 35 -7.78 -6.72 -1.18
N VAL A 36 -8.70 -7.50 -1.76
CA VAL A 36 -10.06 -7.69 -1.25
C VAL A 36 -10.50 -9.11 -1.57
N SER A 37 -11.19 -9.76 -0.64
CA SER A 37 -11.96 -10.97 -0.87
C SER A 37 -13.37 -10.54 -1.23
N SER A 38 -13.73 -10.78 -2.49
CA SER A 38 -15.05 -10.51 -3.04
C SER A 38 -15.24 -11.33 -4.31
N THR A 39 -16.46 -11.78 -4.57
CA THR A 39 -16.90 -12.48 -5.78
C THR A 39 -17.23 -11.52 -6.92
N ASP A 40 -17.28 -10.21 -6.64
CA ASP A 40 -17.50 -9.18 -7.65
C ASP A 40 -16.24 -8.92 -8.48
N ASP A 41 -16.26 -9.37 -9.74
CA ASP A 41 -15.16 -9.22 -10.70
C ASP A 41 -15.59 -8.60 -12.04
N GLY A 42 -16.78 -8.02 -12.11
CA GLY A 42 -17.31 -7.44 -13.34
C GLY A 42 -16.56 -6.18 -13.75
N PRO A 43 -16.05 -6.04 -14.99
CA PRO A 43 -15.51 -4.76 -15.44
C PRO A 43 -16.65 -3.72 -15.68
N PRO A 44 -16.36 -2.41 -15.53
CA PRO A 44 -15.07 -1.80 -15.23
C PRO A 44 -14.83 -1.53 -13.74
N ASP A 45 -15.79 -1.82 -12.87
CA ASP A 45 -15.87 -1.30 -11.50
C ASP A 45 -15.98 -2.39 -10.42
N GLY A 46 -15.93 -3.66 -10.81
CA GLY A 46 -15.96 -4.79 -9.90
C GLY A 46 -14.79 -4.79 -8.93
N HIS A 47 -15.03 -5.24 -7.71
CA HIS A 47 -14.06 -5.20 -6.61
C HIS A 47 -12.72 -5.85 -6.99
N GLN A 48 -12.74 -7.07 -7.52
CA GLN A 48 -11.53 -7.79 -7.95
C GLN A 48 -10.87 -7.18 -9.19
N TYR A 49 -11.68 -6.69 -10.12
CA TYR A 49 -11.19 -6.05 -11.34
C TYR A 49 -10.36 -4.81 -11.02
N VAL A 50 -10.91 -3.89 -10.21
CA VAL A 50 -10.20 -2.68 -9.80
C VAL A 50 -9.01 -2.99 -8.89
N SER A 51 -9.14 -3.97 -7.99
CA SER A 51 -8.06 -4.46 -7.13
C SER A 51 -6.83 -4.89 -7.94
N ARG A 52 -7.01 -5.63 -9.05
CA ARG A 52 -5.92 -6.01 -9.96
C ARG A 52 -5.27 -4.80 -10.65
N LEU A 53 -6.05 -3.82 -11.09
CA LEU A 53 -5.51 -2.59 -11.69
C LEU A 53 -4.71 -1.77 -10.70
N LEU A 54 -5.18 -1.67 -9.45
CA LEU A 54 -4.47 -0.95 -8.39
C LEU A 54 -3.18 -1.67 -7.97
N ARG A 55 -3.18 -3.02 -7.90
CA ARG A 55 -1.94 -3.80 -7.70
C ARG A 55 -0.91 -3.47 -8.76
N ALA A 56 -1.30 -3.59 -10.04
CA ALA A 56 -0.41 -3.29 -11.16
C ALA A 56 0.14 -1.85 -11.16
N ALA A 57 -0.63 -0.89 -10.65
CA ALA A 57 -0.24 0.52 -10.62
C ALA A 57 0.61 0.90 -9.40
N LEU A 58 0.33 0.34 -8.22
CA LEU A 58 0.83 0.86 -6.95
C LEU A 58 1.69 -0.12 -6.15
N GLU A 59 1.53 -1.44 -6.31
CA GLU A 59 2.16 -2.41 -5.39
C GLU A 59 3.68 -2.27 -5.33
N ASP A 60 4.35 -2.18 -6.49
CA ASP A 60 5.81 -1.97 -6.56
C ASP A 60 6.23 -0.66 -5.88
N LEU A 61 5.42 0.40 -6.00
CA LEU A 61 5.70 1.69 -5.37
C LEU A 61 5.58 1.61 -3.84
N LEU A 62 4.60 0.86 -3.33
CA LEU A 62 4.43 0.65 -1.89
C LEU A 62 5.62 -0.12 -1.30
N ILE A 63 6.15 -1.09 -2.05
CA ILE A 63 7.32 -1.88 -1.67
C ILE A 63 8.59 -1.02 -1.71
N GLU A 64 8.81 -0.28 -2.81
CA GLU A 64 9.95 0.61 -2.99
C GLU A 64 10.10 1.60 -1.82
N HIS A 65 8.99 2.21 -1.42
CA HIS A 65 8.96 3.20 -0.33
C HIS A 65 8.73 2.59 1.06
N LYS A 66 8.67 1.25 1.18
CA LYS A 66 8.47 0.52 2.43
C LYS A 66 7.28 1.05 3.23
N VAL A 67 6.13 1.12 2.58
CA VAL A 67 4.85 1.43 3.22
C VAL A 67 4.52 0.33 4.22
N ASP A 68 4.22 0.70 5.47
CA ASP A 68 4.09 -0.27 6.55
C ASP A 68 2.70 -0.92 6.55
N VAL A 69 1.66 -0.11 6.37
CA VAL A 69 0.26 -0.56 6.35
C VAL A 69 -0.56 0.31 5.40
N THR A 70 -1.57 -0.29 4.80
CA THR A 70 -2.55 0.44 3.99
C THR A 70 -3.96 0.27 4.52
N PHE A 71 -4.73 1.35 4.50
CA PHE A 71 -6.13 1.37 4.89
C PHE A 71 -7.02 1.62 3.69
N TRP A 72 -8.04 0.77 3.53
CA TRP A 72 -8.98 0.82 2.43
C TRP A 72 -10.42 0.88 2.94
N GLY A 73 -11.31 1.44 2.14
CA GLY A 73 -12.75 1.36 2.37
C GLY A 73 -13.42 0.49 1.30
N HIS A 74 -14.52 1.04 0.76
CA HIS A 74 -15.29 0.49 -0.36
C HIS A 74 -15.98 -0.84 -0.10
N HIS A 75 -15.25 -1.91 0.21
CA HIS A 75 -15.87 -3.16 0.62
C HIS A 75 -16.40 -3.00 2.06
N HIS A 76 -17.72 -3.09 2.24
CA HIS A 76 -18.40 -2.97 3.52
C HIS A 76 -18.22 -4.21 4.42
N SER A 77 -16.97 -4.58 4.66
CA SER A 77 -16.53 -5.57 5.64
C SER A 77 -15.19 -5.13 6.24
N TYR A 78 -14.76 -5.76 7.32
CA TYR A 78 -13.37 -5.72 7.75
C TYR A 78 -12.60 -6.86 7.07
N GLN A 79 -11.41 -6.58 6.52
CA GLN A 79 -10.51 -7.60 5.98
C GLN A 79 -9.06 -7.23 6.29
N ARG A 80 -8.21 -8.20 6.62
CA ARG A 80 -6.78 -7.97 6.83
C ARG A 80 -5.94 -9.07 6.21
N THR A 81 -4.88 -8.67 5.52
CA THR A 81 -3.88 -9.60 4.98
C THR A 81 -2.71 -9.84 5.94
N CYS A 82 -1.88 -10.84 5.67
CA CYS A 82 -0.47 -10.85 6.08
C CYS A 82 0.31 -9.72 5.37
N PRO A 83 1.60 -9.48 5.68
CA PRO A 83 2.47 -8.63 4.84
C PRO A 83 2.50 -9.16 3.41
N MET A 84 2.12 -8.35 2.43
CA MET A 84 1.93 -8.79 1.03
C MET A 84 2.98 -8.26 0.07
N TYR A 85 3.29 -9.09 -0.93
CA TYR A 85 3.82 -8.66 -2.22
C TYR A 85 3.51 -9.71 -3.28
N ASN A 86 3.06 -9.26 -4.46
CA ASN A 86 2.85 -10.10 -5.64
C ASN A 86 2.00 -11.35 -5.35
N GLY A 87 0.89 -11.14 -4.63
CA GLY A 87 -0.07 -12.21 -4.29
C GLY A 87 0.42 -13.23 -3.26
N SER A 88 1.52 -12.96 -2.55
CA SER A 88 2.08 -13.87 -1.54
C SER A 88 2.37 -13.17 -0.22
N CYS A 89 2.26 -13.91 0.88
CA CYS A 89 2.76 -13.46 2.18
C CYS A 89 4.29 -13.38 2.14
N VAL A 90 4.86 -12.19 2.35
CA VAL A 90 6.32 -12.00 2.47
C VAL A 90 6.83 -12.07 3.90
N GLY A 91 5.93 -12.07 4.87
CA GLY A 91 6.27 -12.27 6.28
C GLY A 91 6.99 -11.10 6.93
N PHE A 92 7.79 -11.41 7.96
CA PHE A 92 8.51 -10.47 8.80
C PHE A 92 9.99 -10.85 8.84
N ASP A 93 10.86 -9.87 9.05
CA ASP A 93 12.28 -10.12 9.31
C ASP A 93 12.53 -10.62 10.75
N ASP A 94 13.79 -10.94 11.05
CA ASP A 94 14.22 -11.42 12.38
C ASP A 94 13.96 -10.41 13.52
N MET A 95 13.76 -9.13 13.18
CA MET A 95 13.45 -8.06 14.12
C MET A 95 11.93 -7.81 14.24
N GLY A 96 11.11 -8.60 13.54
CA GLY A 96 9.65 -8.49 13.54
C GLY A 96 9.11 -7.36 12.67
N GLN A 97 9.92 -6.79 11.77
CA GLN A 97 9.47 -5.79 10.82
C GLN A 97 8.83 -6.47 9.60
N ALA A 98 7.67 -5.98 9.17
CA ALA A 98 6.98 -6.49 7.99
C ALA A 98 7.81 -6.24 6.72
N LEU A 99 7.97 -7.29 5.89
CA LEU A 99 8.72 -7.24 4.64
C LEU A 99 7.92 -6.68 3.46
N GLY A 100 6.64 -6.39 3.67
CA GLY A 100 5.75 -5.73 2.74
C GLY A 100 4.56 -5.09 3.48
N PRO A 101 3.73 -4.29 2.81
CA PRO A 101 2.61 -3.64 3.47
C PRO A 101 1.59 -4.67 3.96
N VAL A 102 1.06 -4.46 5.16
CA VAL A 102 -0.19 -5.10 5.58
C VAL A 102 -1.35 -4.34 4.96
N HIS A 103 -2.27 -5.02 4.28
CA HIS A 103 -3.45 -4.38 3.70
C HIS A 103 -4.67 -4.62 4.59
N ILE A 104 -5.35 -3.54 4.97
CA ILE A 104 -6.56 -3.59 5.80
C ILE A 104 -7.69 -2.88 5.08
N VAL A 105 -8.79 -3.60 4.87
CA VAL A 105 -10.07 -3.05 4.44
C VAL A 105 -10.93 -2.82 5.68
N ALA A 106 -11.43 -1.60 5.84
CA ALA A 106 -12.30 -1.17 6.93
C ALA A 106 -13.43 -0.29 6.37
N GLY A 107 -14.15 -0.80 5.35
CA GLY A 107 -15.30 -0.11 4.73
C GLY A 107 -16.62 -0.34 5.46
N ASN A 108 -16.61 -1.04 6.58
CA ASN A 108 -17.74 -1.48 7.38
C ASN A 108 -18.25 -0.45 8.40
N ALA A 109 -18.20 0.85 8.09
CA ALA A 109 -18.53 1.90 9.06
C ALA A 109 -20.04 2.16 9.25
N GLY A 110 -20.90 1.71 8.32
CA GLY A 110 -22.36 1.92 8.43
C GLY A 110 -23.20 1.71 7.18
N ALA A 111 -22.60 1.62 5.99
CA ALA A 111 -23.32 1.22 4.77
C ALA A 111 -23.61 -0.29 4.78
N PRO A 112 -24.67 -0.77 4.07
CA PRO A 112 -25.05 -2.18 4.10
C PRO A 112 -23.87 -3.11 3.83
N LEU A 113 -23.67 -4.06 4.74
CA LEU A 113 -22.54 -4.99 4.69
C LEU A 113 -22.58 -5.85 3.42
N TYR A 114 -21.41 -6.12 2.84
CA TYR A 114 -21.29 -7.08 1.74
C TYR A 114 -21.21 -8.50 2.31
N MET A 115 -22.02 -9.39 1.73
CA MET A 115 -22.06 -10.83 2.01
C MET A 115 -21.57 -11.62 0.77
N ASN A 116 -20.49 -11.15 0.16
CA ASN A 116 -20.01 -11.66 -1.12
C ASN A 116 -18.51 -11.96 -1.13
N GLU A 117 -17.92 -12.24 0.03
CA GLU A 117 -16.56 -12.77 0.17
C GLU A 117 -16.36 -14.03 -0.69
N GLN A 118 -15.11 -14.27 -1.14
CA GLN A 118 -14.81 -15.47 -1.92
C GLN A 118 -14.94 -16.72 -1.07
N PHE A 119 -15.62 -17.74 -1.60
CA PHE A 119 -15.74 -19.05 -0.95
C PHE A 119 -14.37 -19.69 -0.71
N ASP A 120 -13.47 -19.59 -1.69
CA ASP A 120 -12.07 -20.03 -1.60
C ASP A 120 -11.19 -18.79 -1.42
N THR A 121 -11.29 -18.19 -0.22
CA THR A 121 -10.48 -17.01 0.10
C THR A 121 -9.01 -17.43 0.25
N PRO A 122 -8.07 -16.76 -0.43
CA PRO A 122 -6.65 -17.07 -0.30
C PRO A 122 -6.12 -16.95 1.14
N ASP A 123 -5.21 -17.86 1.52
CA ASP A 123 -4.62 -17.94 2.88
C ASP A 123 -3.93 -16.65 3.37
N TYR A 124 -3.60 -15.74 2.45
CA TYR A 124 -3.05 -14.46 2.81
C TYR A 124 -4.05 -13.52 3.49
N PHE A 125 -5.36 -13.76 3.40
CA PHE A 125 -6.36 -13.08 4.24
C PHE A 125 -6.38 -13.72 5.62
N GLN A 126 -5.75 -13.05 6.58
CA GLN A 126 -5.65 -13.51 7.96
C GLN A 126 -6.97 -13.34 8.72
N ASN A 127 -7.80 -12.36 8.33
CA ASN A 127 -9.10 -12.16 8.93
C ASN A 127 -10.07 -11.48 7.95
N ILE A 128 -11.32 -11.91 7.96
CA ILE A 128 -12.45 -11.31 7.24
C ILE A 128 -13.64 -11.34 8.20
N ILE A 129 -14.17 -10.16 8.53
CA ILE A 129 -15.26 -10.01 9.50
C ILE A 129 -16.34 -9.14 8.89
N VAL A 130 -17.55 -9.70 8.82
CA VAL A 130 -18.73 -9.00 8.30
C VAL A 130 -19.56 -8.48 9.47
N GLU A 131 -19.08 -7.38 10.05
CA GLU A 131 -19.72 -6.67 11.15
C GLU A 131 -19.41 -5.18 11.04
N TYR A 132 -20.30 -4.30 11.53
CA TYR A 132 -20.00 -2.87 11.60
C TYR A 132 -18.87 -2.55 12.58
N GLY A 133 -17.95 -1.67 12.18
CA GLY A 133 -16.80 -1.31 13.01
C GLY A 133 -15.96 -0.16 12.46
N TYR A 134 -14.85 0.11 13.15
CA TYR A 134 -13.86 1.12 12.78
C TYR A 134 -12.46 0.71 13.23
N LEU A 135 -11.44 1.39 12.70
CA LEU A 135 -10.05 1.20 13.15
C LEU A 135 -9.70 2.18 14.26
N ARG A 136 -9.05 1.68 15.31
CA ARG A 136 -8.33 2.48 16.31
C ARG A 136 -6.84 2.21 16.16
N VAL A 137 -6.08 3.25 15.84
CA VAL A 137 -4.64 3.18 15.56
C VAL A 137 -3.88 3.97 16.61
N THR A 138 -2.87 3.37 17.21
CA THR A 138 -1.95 4.02 18.16
C THR A 138 -0.52 3.67 17.78
N ALA A 139 0.36 4.67 17.80
CA ALA A 139 1.74 4.51 17.36
C ALA A 139 2.71 5.14 18.36
N ASP A 140 3.85 4.48 18.57
CA ASP A 140 5.09 5.08 19.06
C ASP A 140 6.19 4.93 17.98
N ALA A 141 7.44 5.25 18.31
CA ALA A 141 8.54 5.20 17.37
C ALA A 141 8.81 3.77 16.81
N THR A 142 8.51 2.75 17.59
CA THR A 142 8.88 1.34 17.37
C THR A 142 7.69 0.40 17.18
N GLN A 143 6.48 0.79 17.60
CA GLN A 143 5.28 -0.01 17.48
C GLN A 143 4.11 0.76 16.89
N LEU A 144 3.37 0.12 15.98
CA LEU A 144 2.09 0.58 15.45
C LEU A 144 1.05 -0.48 15.75
N HIS A 145 0.10 -0.15 16.63
CA HIS A 145 -1.03 -1.01 16.95
C HIS A 145 -2.24 -0.58 16.14
N VAL A 146 -2.86 -1.54 15.45
CA VAL A 146 -4.13 -1.36 14.74
C VAL A 146 -5.15 -2.31 15.35
N HIS A 147 -6.20 -1.76 15.94
CA HIS A 147 -7.34 -2.50 16.47
C HIS A 147 -8.57 -2.28 15.60
N ALA A 148 -9.16 -3.36 15.09
CA ALA A 148 -10.50 -3.32 14.51
C ALA A 148 -11.52 -3.41 15.65
N MET A 149 -12.33 -2.37 15.83
CA MET A 149 -13.29 -2.24 16.91
C MET A 149 -14.70 -2.57 16.41
N SER A 150 -15.44 -3.37 17.18
CA SER A 150 -16.87 -3.61 16.94
C SER A 150 -17.69 -2.37 17.31
N ASN A 151 -18.57 -1.93 16.41
CA ASN A 151 -19.55 -0.89 16.73
C ASN A 151 -20.64 -1.39 17.69
N LYS A 152 -20.99 -2.67 17.60
CA LYS A 152 -22.09 -3.26 18.39
C LYS A 152 -21.67 -3.53 19.82
N TYR A 153 -20.46 -4.05 20.01
CA TYR A 153 -19.97 -4.56 21.29
C TYR A 153 -18.93 -3.67 21.95
N GLY A 154 -18.30 -2.75 21.20
CA GLY A 154 -17.18 -1.93 21.69
C GLY A 154 -15.90 -2.73 21.96
N SER A 155 -15.90 -4.03 21.70
CA SER A 155 -14.75 -4.93 21.85
C SER A 155 -13.85 -4.93 20.61
N VAL A 156 -12.63 -5.44 20.77
CA VAL A 156 -11.70 -5.67 19.66
C VAL A 156 -12.16 -6.91 18.89
N MET A 157 -12.38 -6.77 17.58
CA MET A 157 -12.68 -7.87 16.65
C MET A 157 -11.40 -8.51 16.11
N ASP A 158 -10.40 -7.69 15.84
CA ASP A 158 -9.10 -8.12 15.34
C ASP A 158 -8.01 -7.11 15.71
N SER A 159 -6.76 -7.56 15.74
CA SER A 159 -5.61 -6.71 16.07
C SER A 159 -4.36 -7.11 15.29
N VAL A 160 -3.55 -6.12 14.94
CA VAL A 160 -2.20 -6.32 14.42
C VAL A 160 -1.26 -5.29 15.04
N THR A 161 -0.05 -5.73 15.41
CA THR A 161 1.03 -4.86 15.86
C THR A 161 2.18 -4.98 14.88
N LEU A 162 2.54 -3.88 14.22
CA LEU A 162 3.75 -3.79 13.42
C LEU A 162 4.89 -3.26 14.28
N ARG A 163 6.11 -3.74 14.02
CA ARG A 163 7.31 -3.37 14.77
C ARG A 163 8.36 -2.78 13.85
N LYS A 164 9.13 -1.84 14.39
CA LYS A 164 10.37 -1.33 13.82
C LYS A 164 11.46 -1.52 14.85
N SER A 165 12.66 -1.82 14.39
CA SER A 165 13.83 -1.89 15.25
C SER A 165 14.24 -0.48 15.71
N GLU A 166 14.89 -0.40 16.87
CA GLU A 166 15.51 0.85 17.36
C GLU A 166 16.54 1.41 16.35
N SER A 167 17.14 0.56 15.51
CA SER A 167 18.07 0.98 14.46
C SER A 167 17.37 1.58 13.23
N TRP A 168 16.05 1.44 13.08
CA TRP A 168 15.29 2.04 11.98
C TRP A 168 15.44 3.56 11.92
N HIS A 169 15.50 4.22 13.08
CA HIS A 169 15.69 5.69 13.18
C HIS A 169 17.07 6.17 12.75
N ARG A 170 18.08 5.27 12.73
CA ARG A 170 19.47 5.65 12.46
C ARG A 170 19.82 5.68 10.97
N GLY A 171 18.81 5.57 10.08
CA GLY A 171 19.00 5.61 8.64
C GLY A 171 19.97 4.53 8.20
N GLY A 172 19.47 3.30 8.03
CA GLY A 172 20.29 2.13 7.69
C GLY A 172 21.27 2.41 6.54
N ARG A 173 22.51 2.76 6.89
CA ARG A 173 23.66 2.56 6.00
C ARG A 173 23.82 1.06 5.94
N VAL A 174 23.52 0.49 4.77
CA VAL A 174 24.01 -0.84 4.42
C VAL A 174 25.53 -0.74 4.49
N GLU A 175 26.14 -1.23 5.57
CA GLU A 175 27.57 -1.46 5.60
C GLU A 175 27.86 -2.52 4.53
N ARG A 176 28.47 -2.10 3.42
CA ARG A 176 29.10 -3.03 2.49
C ARG A 176 30.28 -3.65 3.23
N GLY A 177 30.05 -4.83 3.81
CA GLY A 177 31.08 -5.67 4.37
C GLY A 177 32.19 -5.90 3.34
N ASN A 178 33.39 -5.45 3.70
CA ASN A 178 34.61 -5.66 2.94
C ASN A 178 35.03 -7.13 3.11
N GLY A 179 34.82 -7.96 2.09
CA GLY A 179 35.11 -9.39 2.15
C GLY A 179 35.60 -9.94 0.82
N GLY A 180 36.93 -10.08 0.70
CA GLY A 180 37.59 -11.23 0.08
C GLY A 180 37.45 -11.42 -1.44
N LYS A 181 38.57 -11.21 -2.13
CA LYS A 181 38.81 -11.60 -3.53
C LYS A 181 38.50 -13.08 -3.76
N SER A 182 37.78 -13.39 -4.84
CA SER A 182 37.98 -14.62 -5.62
C SER A 182 37.73 -14.31 -7.09
N GLU A 183 38.80 -14.37 -7.87
CA GLU A 183 38.75 -14.33 -9.33
C GLU A 183 38.26 -15.68 -9.85
N THR A 184 37.38 -15.66 -10.85
CA THR A 184 37.53 -16.31 -12.17
C THR A 184 36.16 -16.41 -12.85
N GLY A 185 36.09 -16.10 -14.16
CA GLY A 185 34.91 -16.41 -14.98
C GLY A 185 34.54 -15.30 -15.97
N ARG A 186 35.31 -15.20 -17.06
CA ARG A 186 35.08 -14.32 -18.20
C ARG A 186 33.89 -14.82 -19.03
N ALA A 187 32.90 -13.96 -19.29
CA ALA A 187 32.02 -14.07 -20.45
C ALA A 187 31.64 -12.66 -20.95
N GLN A 188 32.06 -12.34 -22.16
CA GLN A 188 31.80 -11.09 -22.87
C GLN A 188 30.55 -11.23 -23.76
N MET A 189 29.70 -10.20 -23.66
CA MET A 189 28.96 -9.49 -24.73
C MET A 189 27.88 -10.23 -25.55
N ASN A 190 26.64 -9.71 -25.52
CA ASN A 190 26.09 -8.90 -26.62
C ASN A 190 24.62 -8.49 -26.39
N GLY A 191 24.26 -7.30 -26.91
CA GLY A 191 22.89 -6.98 -27.32
C GLY A 191 22.21 -5.86 -26.54
N GLY A 192 22.48 -4.61 -26.91
CA GLY A 192 21.70 -3.46 -26.47
C GLY A 192 20.35 -3.34 -27.16
N THR A 193 19.42 -2.61 -26.55
CA THR A 193 18.46 -1.74 -27.24
C THR A 193 18.04 -0.65 -26.26
N VAL A 194 18.34 0.59 -26.65
CA VAL A 194 17.84 1.83 -26.02
C VAL A 194 16.55 2.18 -26.74
N ALA A 195 15.45 2.36 -26.01
CA ALA A 195 14.22 2.91 -26.58
C ALA A 195 13.95 4.29 -25.98
N SER A 196 14.31 5.31 -26.76
CA SER A 196 13.89 6.70 -26.59
C SER A 196 12.54 6.87 -27.26
N PHE A 197 11.56 7.48 -26.58
CA PHE A 197 10.34 7.97 -27.25
C PHE A 197 10.31 9.49 -27.21
N VAL A 198 10.38 10.04 -28.42
CA VAL A 198 10.25 11.44 -28.80
C VAL A 198 8.78 11.84 -28.66
N GLY A 199 8.50 12.90 -27.89
CA GLY A 199 7.17 13.52 -27.85
C GLY A 199 6.97 14.45 -29.05
N PRO A 200 5.73 14.67 -29.52
CA PRO A 200 5.43 15.79 -30.40
C PRO A 200 5.16 17.06 -29.59
N ALA A 201 5.70 18.16 -30.10
CA ALA A 201 5.54 19.52 -29.64
C ALA A 201 4.20 20.14 -30.06
N ASP A 202 3.83 21.18 -29.30
CA ASP A 202 3.01 22.35 -29.63
C ASP A 202 1.55 22.19 -30.07
N LEU A 203 0.65 22.67 -29.19
CA LEU A 203 -0.46 23.55 -29.56
C LEU A 203 -0.71 24.54 -28.41
N LYS A 204 -0.50 25.83 -28.69
CA LYS A 204 -0.71 26.95 -27.76
C LYS A 204 -2.17 27.43 -27.78
N SER A 205 -2.54 27.95 -26.60
CA SER A 205 -3.46 29.06 -26.31
C SER A 205 -4.97 28.80 -26.26
N GLY A 206 -5.55 29.22 -25.14
CA GLY A 206 -6.99 29.28 -24.88
C GLY A 206 -7.26 29.43 -23.37
N ALA A 207 -6.93 30.59 -22.81
CA ALA A 207 -7.27 30.92 -21.43
C ALA A 207 -8.78 31.22 -21.31
N VAL A 208 -9.48 30.44 -20.49
CA VAL A 208 -10.75 30.84 -19.87
C VAL A 208 -10.74 30.26 -18.45
N GLY A 209 -10.78 31.13 -17.45
CA GLY A 209 -10.84 30.74 -16.05
C GLY A 209 -12.24 30.27 -15.67
N ALA A 210 -12.31 29.17 -14.92
CA ALA A 210 -13.32 28.88 -13.90
C ALA A 210 -12.98 27.54 -13.23
N ASP A 211 -12.96 27.58 -11.89
CA ASP A 211 -13.06 26.48 -10.91
C ASP A 211 -12.09 25.28 -10.98
N SER A 212 -11.29 25.19 -9.91
CA SER A 212 -10.44 24.07 -9.54
C SER A 212 -11.26 22.77 -9.39
N PRO A 213 -10.96 21.70 -10.15
CA PRO A 213 -11.44 20.37 -9.79
C PRO A 213 -10.58 19.87 -8.62
N SER A 214 -11.23 19.51 -7.53
CA SER A 214 -10.61 18.77 -6.43
C SER A 214 -10.14 17.40 -6.92
N GLU A 215 -8.92 17.32 -7.43
CA GLU A 215 -8.23 16.08 -7.75
C GLU A 215 -7.86 15.36 -6.43
N SER A 216 -8.80 14.58 -5.90
CA SER A 216 -8.58 13.77 -4.70
C SER A 216 -7.82 12.49 -5.06
N CYS A 217 -6.52 12.61 -5.38
CA CYS A 217 -5.63 11.46 -5.36
C CYS A 217 -5.56 10.91 -3.92
N ILE A 218 -5.27 9.60 -3.80
CA ILE A 218 -4.98 8.94 -2.52
C ILE A 218 -3.86 9.73 -1.81
N ARG A 219 -4.12 10.15 -0.57
CA ARG A 219 -3.13 10.84 0.27
C ARG A 219 -2.60 9.87 1.31
N PRO A 220 -1.28 9.65 1.41
CA PRO A 220 -0.72 9.00 2.58
C PRO A 220 -0.88 9.89 3.81
N PHE A 221 -1.04 9.25 4.97
CA PHE A 221 -1.11 9.93 6.26
C PHE A 221 0.22 9.75 6.98
N LEU A 222 0.74 10.85 7.51
CA LEU A 222 1.93 10.86 8.35
C LEU A 222 1.50 10.90 9.81
N CYS A 223 1.84 9.87 10.58
CA CYS A 223 1.77 9.93 12.04
C CYS A 223 3.01 10.66 12.55
N THR A 224 2.84 11.92 12.93
CA THR A 224 3.85 12.69 13.67
C THR A 224 3.60 12.51 15.16
N THR A 225 4.61 12.08 15.91
CA THR A 225 4.63 12.12 17.38
C THR A 225 5.22 13.43 17.89
#